data_AF-A0A4D8PMP6-F1
#
_entry.id   AF-A0A4D8PMP6-F1
#
_cell.length_a   1.000
_cell.length_b   1.000
_cell.length_c   1.000
_cell.angle_alpha   90.00
_cell.angle_beta   90.00
_cell.angle_gamma   90.00
#
_symmetry.space_group_name_H-M   'P 1'
#
loop_
_entity.id
_entity.type
_entity.pdbx_description
1 polymer ?
#
loop_
_entity_poly.entity_id
_entity_poly.type
_entity_poly.pdbx_seq_one_letter_code
_entity_poly.pdbx_strand_id
1 'polypeptide(L)' 'MLRLGTKVRHHGRDAMVIARTLGGHPSYDLRLIDGTIVKYALEADCEAMPGDGGFPPPSAGAGTAAGRPG' A
#
# COMPACT_ATOMS: atom_id res chain seq x y z
N MET A 1 10.68 2.25 -0.69
CA MET A 1 9.56 2.18 -1.64
C MET A 1 8.30 1.63 -1.00
N LEU A 2 7.35 2.51 -0.69
CA LEU A 2 6.05 2.14 -0.11
C LEU A 2 5.15 1.40 -1.10
N ARG A 3 4.32 0.47 -0.60
CA ARG A 3 3.36 -0.28 -1.41
C ARG A 3 2.01 0.45 -1.44
N LEU A 4 1.21 0.15 -2.47
CA LEU A 4 -0.19 0.57 -2.48
C LEU A 4 -0.92 -0.03 -1.27
N GLY A 5 -1.74 0.76 -0.59
CA GLY A 5 -2.46 0.37 0.61
C GLY A 5 -1.64 0.45 1.90
N THR A 6 -0.34 0.75 1.82
CA THR A 6 0.49 0.95 3.03
C THR A 6 -0.02 2.15 3.82
N LYS A 7 -0.23 1.94 5.13
CA LYS A 7 -0.52 3.01 6.08
C LYS A 7 0.76 3.75 6.45
N VAL A 8 0.70 5.07 6.40
CA VAL A 8 1.83 5.97 6.70
C VAL A 8 1.36 7.15 7.53
N ARG A 9 2.30 7.87 8.12
CA ARG A 9 2.06 9.22 8.64
C ARG A 9 2.66 10.25 7.69
N HIS A 10 1.89 11.25 7.33
CA HIS A 10 2.32 12.38 6.49
C HIS A 10 2.15 13.67 7.27
N HIS A 11 3.26 14.34 7.62
CA HIS A 11 3.27 15.52 8.51
C HIS A 11 2.44 15.32 9.80
N GLY A 12 2.63 14.18 10.48
CA GLY A 12 1.92 13.88 11.73
C GLY A 12 0.45 13.44 11.54
N ARG A 13 -0.05 13.33 10.32
CA ARG A 13 -1.43 12.88 10.02
C ARG A 13 -1.45 11.49 9.40
N ASP A 14 -2.35 10.64 9.88
CA ASP A 14 -2.51 9.29 9.35
C ASP A 14 -3.04 9.31 7.92
N ALA A 15 -2.44 8.49 7.07
CA ALA A 15 -2.72 8.43 5.65
C ALA A 15 -2.52 7.01 5.09
N MET A 16 -3.02 6.79 3.87
CA MET A 16 -2.81 5.56 3.11
C MET A 16 -2.32 5.87 1.70
N VAL A 17 -1.35 5.09 1.21
CA VAL A 17 -0.88 5.18 -0.18
C VAL A 17 -1.97 4.66 -1.13
N ILE A 18 -2.45 5.52 -2.03
CA ILE A 18 -3.51 5.21 -3.01
C ILE A 18 -3.04 5.25 -4.48
N ALA A 19 -1.87 5.83 -4.76
CA ALA A 19 -1.19 5.68 -6.05
C ALA A 19 0.32 5.77 -5.88
N ARG A 20 1.07 5.24 -6.87
CA ARG A 20 2.53 5.28 -6.91
C ARG A 20 2.98 5.76 -8.28
N THR A 21 3.77 6.82 -8.31
CA THR A 21 4.44 7.30 -9.53
C THR A 21 5.88 6.83 -9.49
N LEU A 22 6.28 6.08 -10.52
CA LEU A 22 7.60 5.41 -10.60
C LEU A 22 8.54 6.06 -11.62
N GLY A 23 8.13 7.16 -12.26
CA GLY A 23 8.94 7.89 -13.23
C GLY A 23 9.87 8.89 -12.53
N GLY A 24 11.14 8.53 -12.36
CA GLY A 24 12.14 9.38 -11.68
C GLY A 24 12.15 9.16 -10.18
N HIS A 25 11.89 10.21 -9.39
CA HIS A 25 11.84 10.09 -7.93
C HIS A 25 10.49 9.46 -7.50
N PRO A 26 10.52 8.44 -6.62
CA PRO A 26 9.30 7.82 -6.14
C PRO A 26 8.44 8.84 -5.40
N SER A 27 7.19 8.97 -5.85
CA SER A 27 6.19 9.84 -5.23
C SER A 27 4.84 9.12 -5.14
N TYR A 28 4.02 9.56 -4.18
CA TYR A 28 2.79 8.89 -3.77
C TYR A 28 1.60 9.84 -3.77
N ASP A 29 0.46 9.35 -4.19
CA ASP A 29 -0.80 9.98 -3.81
C ASP A 29 -1.27 9.33 -2.51
N LEU A 30 -1.57 10.16 -1.51
CA LEU A 30 -1.98 9.74 -0.18
C LEU A 30 -3.42 10.16 0.08
N ARG A 31 -4.22 9.27 0.67
CA ARG A 31 -5.50 9.63 1.24
C ARG A 31 -5.34 9.81 2.74
N LEU A 32 -5.54 11.03 3.21
CA LEU A 32 -5.61 11.35 4.64
C LEU A 32 -6.93 10.82 5.23
N ILE A 33 -6.98 10.66 6.56
CA ILE A 33 -8.16 10.14 7.27
C ILE A 33 -9.43 11.00 7.11
N ASP A 34 -9.28 12.30 6.88
CA ASP A 34 -10.38 13.23 6.58
C ASP A 34 -10.88 13.11 5.13
N GLY A 35 -10.27 12.24 4.33
CA GLY A 35 -10.59 12.02 2.92
C GLY A 35 -9.84 12.94 1.96
N THR A 36 -9.04 13.88 2.46
CA THR A 36 -8.20 14.76 1.62
C THR A 36 -7.16 13.95 0.86
N ILE A 37 -6.94 14.28 -0.41
CA ILE A 37 -5.89 13.68 -1.23
C ILE A 37 -4.69 14.61 -1.30
N VAL A 38 -3.54 14.12 -0.86
CA VAL A 38 -2.23 14.74 -1.10
C VAL A 38 -1.62 14.06 -2.32
N LYS A 39 -1.15 14.84 -3.29
CA LYS A 39 -0.54 14.30 -4.51
C LYS A 39 0.96 14.49 -4.51
N TYR A 40 1.67 13.53 -5.11
CA TYR A 40 3.11 13.57 -5.30
C TYR A 40 3.93 13.73 -4.00
N ALA A 41 3.44 13.20 -2.87
CA ALA A 41 4.20 13.18 -1.62
C ALA A 41 5.48 12.35 -1.81
N LEU A 42 6.62 12.86 -1.32
CA LEU A 42 7.87 12.14 -1.44
C LEU A 42 7.93 11.02 -0.40
N GLU A 43 8.76 10.00 -0.67
CA GLU A 43 8.99 8.94 0.30
C GLU A 43 9.53 9.48 1.64
N ALA A 44 10.34 10.54 1.60
CA ALA A 44 10.90 11.16 2.80
C ALA A 44 9.86 11.88 3.69
N ASP A 45 8.73 12.28 3.11
CA ASP A 45 7.62 12.92 3.84
C ASP A 45 6.68 11.88 4.49
N CYS A 46 6.91 10.60 4.22
CA CYS A 46 6.09 9.49 4.66
C CYS A 46 6.80 8.67 5.74
N GLU A 47 6.26 8.68 6.95
CA GLU A 47 6.73 7.81 8.02
C GLU A 47 5.99 6.47 7.94
N ALA A 48 6.72 5.37 7.76
CA ALA A 48 6.14 4.04 7.77
C ALA A 48 5.68 3.66 9.18
N MET A 49 4.42 3.22 9.31
CA MET A 49 3.90 2.78 10.61
C MET A 49 4.30 1.32 10.88
N PRO A 50 4.90 1.01 12.04
CA PRO A 50 5.18 -0.37 12.43
C PRO A 50 3.86 -1.09 12.73
N GLY A 51 3.38 -1.89 11.78
CA GLY A 51 2.14 -2.66 11.95
C GLY A 51 1.50 -3.20 10.67
N ASP A 52 1.88 -2.74 9.49
CA ASP A 52 1.26 -3.16 8.21
C ASP A 52 2.30 -3.81 7.26
N GLY A 53 3.28 -4.49 7.86
CA GLY A 53 4.28 -5.29 7.18
C GLY A 53 3.69 -6.58 6.63
N GLY A 54 2.77 -6.48 5.68
CA GLY A 54 2.21 -7.61 4.96
C GLY A 54 0.69 -7.56 4.92
N PHE A 55 0.14 -7.01 3.84
CA PHE A 55 -1.00 -7.69 3.25
C PHE A 55 -0.54 -9.15 3.01
N PRO A 56 -1.17 -10.18 3.60
CA PRO A 56 -1.00 -11.51 3.06
C PRO A 56 -1.35 -11.42 1.57
N PRO A 57 -0.63 -12.12 0.67
CA PRO A 57 -1.13 -12.26 -0.69
C PRO A 57 -2.59 -12.74 -0.61
N PRO A 58 -3.48 -12.38 -1.55
CA PRO A 58 -4.78 -13.03 -1.59
C PRO A 58 -4.48 -14.53 -1.58
N SER A 59 -4.93 -15.25 -0.54
CA SER A 59 -4.81 -16.69 -0.47
C SER A 59 -5.31 -17.21 -1.81
N ALA A 60 -4.37 -17.69 -2.63
CA ALA A 60 -4.66 -18.34 -3.88
C ALA A 60 -5.71 -19.41 -3.59
N GLY A 61 -6.76 -19.41 -4.40
CA GLY A 61 -8.01 -20.07 -4.11
C GLY A 61 -7.87 -21.49 -3.56
N ALA A 62 -8.77 -21.81 -2.64
CA ALA A 62 -9.29 -23.16 -2.54
C ALA A 62 -9.75 -23.58 -3.95
N GLY A 63 -8.99 -24.47 -4.59
CA GLY A 63 -9.29 -24.87 -5.96
C GLY A 63 -8.22 -25.68 -6.67
N THR A 64 -7.50 -26.58 -5.98
CA THR A 64 -6.76 -27.63 -6.70
C THR A 64 -7.76 -28.70 -7.13
N ALA A 65 -8.37 -28.50 -8.29
CA ALA A 65 -9.02 -29.57 -9.03
C ALA A 65 -7.95 -30.30 -9.87
N ALA A 66 -7.52 -31.47 -9.40
CA ALA A 66 -6.92 -32.57 -10.17
C ALA A 66 -6.78 -33.73 -9.18
N GLY A 67 -7.28 -34.94 -9.34
CA GLY A 67 -7.91 -35.67 -10.43
C GLY A 67 -7.90 -37.14 -9.97
N ARG A 68 -8.99 -37.87 -10.20
CA ARG A 68 -9.09 -39.35 -10.07
C ARG A 68 -7.94 -40.00 -10.89
N PRO A 69 -7.30 -41.14 -10.50
CA PRO A 69 -7.94 -42.45 -10.28
C PRO A 69 -7.30 -43.42 -9.26
N GLY A 70 -8.00 -44.53 -8.99
CA GLY A 70 -7.54 -45.68 -8.20
C GLY A 70 -8.69 -46.36 -7.48
#